data_AF-A0A914DDH2-F1
#
_entry.id   AF-A0A914DDH2-F1
#
_cell.length_a   1.000
_cell.length_b   1.000
_cell.length_c   1.000
_cell.angle_alpha   90.00
_cell.angle_beta   90.00
_cell.angle_gamma   90.00
#
_symmetry.space_group_name_H-M   'P 1'
#
loop_
_entity.id
_entity.type
_entity.pdbx_description
1 polymer ?
#
loop_
_entity_poly.entity_id
_entity_poly.type
_entity_poly.pdbx_seq_one_letter_code
_entity_poly.pdbx_strand_id
1 'polypeptide(L)'
;MSTWLNFSNYSYANDPLYDTMMYHRFSLYYYIIVGGLSAIGNIYLVILFLLYSKLRSSQCNWLIIYLCAADVFIGLSSVLRGSIALLAFDNTILGFNFIMCQFVSTPFGVSYRIGQSIALMMAVDRLLAIWRPTYYAKKQGN
;
A
#
# COMPACT_ATOMS: atom_id res chain seq x y z
N MET A 1 -36.36 24.57 38.38
CA MET A 1 -36.06 23.21 38.85
C MET A 1 -34.90 22.70 38.01
N SER A 2 -33.68 22.86 38.53
CA SER A 2 -32.41 22.62 37.87
C SER A 2 -32.02 21.15 38.00
N THR A 3 -32.11 20.39 36.92
CA THR A 3 -31.51 19.04 36.84
C THR A 3 -30.04 19.18 36.49
N TRP A 4 -29.21 19.15 37.53
CA TRP A 4 -27.77 18.93 37.43
C TRP A 4 -27.54 17.53 36.83
N LEU A 5 -27.08 17.47 35.59
CA LEU A 5 -26.57 16.24 34.99
C LEU A 5 -25.27 15.88 35.73
N ASN A 6 -25.30 14.76 36.46
CA ASN A 6 -24.14 14.15 37.11
C ASN A 6 -23.17 13.65 36.03
N PHE A 7 -22.18 14.47 35.67
CA PHE A 7 -21.12 14.12 34.70
C PHE A 7 -20.03 13.19 35.27
N SER A 8 -20.12 12.79 36.54
CA SER A 8 -19.09 12.04 37.26
C SER A 8 -19.05 10.53 36.96
N ASN A 9 -20.00 9.99 36.17
CA ASN A 9 -20.11 8.56 35.84
C ASN A 9 -20.26 8.28 34.33
N TYR A 10 -19.81 9.18 33.46
CA TYR A 10 -19.66 8.83 32.04
C TYR A 10 -18.40 7.97 31.87
N SER A 11 -18.60 6.65 31.84
CA SER A 11 -17.55 5.69 31.51
C SER A 11 -17.39 5.68 29.99
N TYR A 12 -16.37 6.38 29.49
CA TYR A 12 -15.98 6.43 28.07
C TYR A 12 -15.82 5.03 27.42
N ALA A 13 -15.68 3.98 28.24
CA ALA A 13 -15.56 2.59 27.79
C ALA A 13 -16.85 1.98 27.19
N ASN A 14 -18.02 2.59 27.41
CA ASN A 14 -19.31 2.05 26.90
C ASN A 14 -19.90 2.87 25.74
N ASP A 15 -19.23 3.94 25.31
CA ASP A 15 -19.69 4.77 24.20
C ASP A 15 -19.22 4.16 22.86
N PRO A 16 -20.13 3.78 21.93
CA PRO A 16 -19.76 3.18 20.64
C PRO A 16 -18.89 4.11 19.78
N LEU A 17 -18.95 5.42 20.05
CA LEU A 17 -18.09 6.43 19.42
C LEU A 17 -16.62 6.29 19.84
N TYR A 18 -16.34 5.94 21.10
CA TYR A 18 -14.98 5.79 21.61
C TYR A 18 -14.31 4.55 21.01
N ASP A 19 -15.03 3.43 20.95
CA ASP A 19 -14.56 2.21 20.30
C ASP A 19 -14.19 2.47 18.84
N THR A 20 -15.09 3.09 18.06
CA THR A 20 -14.86 3.39 16.64
C THR A 20 -13.65 4.30 16.42
N MET A 21 -13.42 5.31 17.26
CA MET A 21 -12.24 6.17 17.18
C MET A 21 -10.95 5.40 17.50
N MET A 22 -10.97 4.52 18.52
CA MET A 22 -9.81 3.71 18.89
C MET A 22 -9.44 2.71 17.78
N TYR A 23 -10.43 2.01 17.21
CA TYR A 23 -10.21 1.11 16.08
C TYR A 23 -9.66 1.85 14.86
N HIS A 24 -10.15 3.07 14.59
CA HIS A 24 -9.68 3.86 13.46
C HIS A 24 -8.22 4.28 13.63
N ARG A 25 -7.83 4.78 14.81
CA ARG A 25 -6.44 5.12 15.13
C ARG A 25 -5.52 3.90 15.02
N PHE A 26 -5.93 2.76 15.58
CA PHE A 26 -5.16 1.51 15.48
C PHE A 26 -4.95 1.07 14.03
N SER A 27 -6.00 1.16 13.21
CA SER A 27 -5.94 0.85 11.78
C SER A 27 -4.95 1.75 11.04
N LEU A 28 -4.91 3.06 11.35
CA LEU A 28 -3.93 3.98 10.76
C LEU A 28 -2.49 3.62 11.13
N TYR A 29 -2.21 3.32 12.40
CA TYR A 29 -0.87 2.87 12.82
C TYR A 29 -0.46 1.58 12.12
N TYR A 30 -1.37 0.61 12.01
CA TYR A 30 -1.14 -0.63 11.29
C TYR A 30 -0.76 -0.36 9.82
N TYR A 31 -1.51 0.50 9.11
CA TYR A 31 -1.21 0.85 7.72
C TYR A 31 0.13 1.57 7.53
N ILE A 32 0.54 2.39 8.50
CA ILE A 32 1.84 3.07 8.47
C ILE A 32 2.97 2.06 8.67
N ILE A 33 2.85 1.18 9.66
CA ILE A 33 3.90 0.19 9.97
C ILE A 33 4.04 -0.82 8.82
N VAL A 34 2.93 -1.40 8.37
CA VAL A 34 2.93 -2.38 7.27
C VAL A 34 3.36 -1.72 5.96
N GLY A 35 2.87 -0.50 5.69
CA GLY A 35 3.28 0.27 4.51
C GLY A 35 4.77 0.61 4.51
N GLY A 36 5.31 1.00 5.67
CA GLY A 36 6.72 1.30 5.86
C GLY A 36 7.61 0.07 5.68
N LEU A 37 7.26 -1.06 6.32
CA LEU A 37 7.96 -2.32 6.16
C LEU A 37 7.92 -2.82 4.70
N SER A 38 6.77 -2.70 4.05
CA SER A 38 6.62 -3.02 2.63
C SER A 38 7.53 -2.16 1.75
N ALA A 39 7.56 -0.83 1.98
CA ALA A 39 8.41 0.07 1.22
C ALA A 39 9.90 -0.28 1.41
N ILE A 40 10.35 -0.48 2.66
CA ILE A 40 11.75 -0.81 2.96
C ILE A 40 12.15 -2.14 2.32
N GLY A 41 11.34 -3.19 2.49
CA GLY A 41 11.61 -4.51 1.91
C GLY A 41 11.69 -4.49 0.39
N ASN A 42 10.76 -3.78 -0.26
CA ASN A 42 10.72 -3.70 -1.72
C ASN A 42 11.82 -2.78 -2.29
N ILE A 43 12.20 -1.70 -1.60
CA ILE A 43 13.35 -0.86 -1.98
C ILE A 43 14.62 -1.71 -1.96
N TYR A 44 14.83 -2.51 -0.91
CA TYR A 44 15.98 -3.40 -0.81
C TYR A 44 16.06 -4.38 -1.99
N LEU A 45 14.93 -5.00 -2.36
CA LEU A 45 14.87 -5.90 -3.51
C LEU A 45 15.18 -5.18 -4.82
N VAL A 46 14.60 -4.00 -5.07
CA VAL A 46 14.88 -3.22 -6.27
C VAL A 46 16.37 -2.87 -6.38
N ILE A 47 16.99 -2.43 -5.28
CA ILE A 47 18.44 -2.14 -5.24
C ILE A 47 19.25 -3.40 -5.57
N LEU A 48 18.89 -4.54 -4.99
CA LEU A 48 19.58 -5.82 -5.23
C LEU A 48 19.52 -6.21 -6.71
N PHE A 49 18.36 -6.08 -7.36
CA PHE A 49 18.23 -6.35 -8.79
C PHE A 49 18.99 -5.36 -9.69
N LEU A 50 19.14 -4.11 -9.27
CA LEU A 50 19.95 -3.12 -9.99
C LEU A 50 21.44 -3.43 -9.89
N LEU A 51 21.92 -3.83 -8.70
CA LEU A 51 23.32 -4.16 -8.44
C LEU A 51 23.77 -5.42 -9.19
N TYR A 52 22.95 -6.47 -9.23
CA TYR A 52 23.32 -7.73 -9.88
C TYR A 52 22.77 -7.84 -11.31
N SER A 53 23.56 -7.38 -12.29
CA SER A 53 23.21 -7.43 -13.72
C SER A 53 22.86 -8.82 -14.25
N LYS A 54 23.47 -9.88 -13.70
CA LYS A 54 23.16 -11.28 -14.09
C LYS A 54 21.72 -11.69 -13.81
N LEU A 55 21.05 -11.08 -12.82
CA LEU A 55 19.64 -11.36 -12.54
C LEU A 55 18.71 -10.64 -13.53
N ARG A 56 19.18 -9.66 -14.29
CA ARG A 56 18.34 -8.89 -15.23
C ARG A 56 18.24 -9.51 -16.63
N SER A 57 18.78 -10.71 -16.87
CA SER A 57 18.79 -11.30 -18.21
C SER A 57 17.43 -11.82 -18.68
N SER A 58 16.53 -12.16 -17.75
CA SER A 58 15.20 -12.71 -18.08
C SER A 58 14.11 -11.65 -18.04
N GLN A 59 13.18 -11.70 -19.01
CA GLN A 59 11.97 -10.86 -19.04
C GLN A 59 11.13 -11.01 -17.77
N CYS A 60 11.07 -12.22 -17.20
CA CYS A 60 10.35 -12.47 -15.95
C CYS A 60 10.95 -11.69 -14.77
N ASN A 61 12.27 -11.52 -14.73
CA ASN A 61 12.93 -10.80 -13.64
C ASN A 61 12.68 -9.29 -13.75
N TRP A 62 12.51 -8.75 -14.96
CA TRP A 62 12.05 -7.37 -15.16
C TRP A 62 10.64 -7.13 -14.65
N LEU A 63 9.70 -8.07 -14.89
CA LEU A 63 8.34 -7.97 -14.34
C LEU A 63 8.35 -7.98 -12.81
N ILE A 64 9.20 -8.79 -12.18
CA ILE A 64 9.37 -8.80 -10.72
C ILE A 64 9.89 -7.45 -10.20
N ILE A 65 10.88 -6.85 -10.89
CA ILE A 65 11.40 -5.52 -10.52
C ILE A 65 10.30 -4.47 -10.60
N TYR A 66 9.49 -4.46 -11.67
CA TYR A 66 8.38 -3.53 -11.80
C TYR A 66 7.30 -3.73 -10.74
N LEU A 67 7.03 -4.98 -10.35
CA LEU A 67 6.10 -5.27 -9.26
C LEU A 67 6.63 -4.72 -7.93
N CYS A 68 7.89 -5.01 -7.59
CA CYS A 68 8.52 -4.50 -6.38
C CYS A 68 8.50 -2.96 -6.36
N ALA A 69 8.80 -2.32 -7.49
CA ALA A 69 8.73 -0.86 -7.60
C ALA A 69 7.30 -0.34 -7.36
N ALA A 70 6.27 -0.98 -7.92
CA ALA A 70 4.88 -0.62 -7.65
C ALA A 70 4.54 -0.77 -6.16
N ASP A 71 5.00 -1.83 -5.51
CA ASP A 71 4.79 -2.07 -4.08
C ASP A 71 5.51 -1.04 -3.20
N VAL A 72 6.67 -0.52 -3.61
CA VAL A 72 7.32 0.64 -2.95
C VAL A 72 6.39 1.85 -2.96
N PHE A 73 5.81 2.18 -4.12
CA PHE A 73 4.90 3.30 -4.23
C PHE A 73 3.62 3.09 -3.41
N ILE A 74 3.09 1.87 -3.35
CA ILE A 74 1.96 1.53 -2.47
C ILE A 74 2.32 1.76 -1.01
N GLY A 75 3.48 1.25 -0.58
CA GLY A 75 3.98 1.40 0.79
C GLY A 75 4.16 2.85 1.20
N LEU A 76 4.85 3.65 0.37
CA LEU A 76 5.04 5.08 0.60
C LEU A 76 3.71 5.86 0.62
N SER A 77 2.80 5.55 -0.29
CA SER A 77 1.48 6.20 -0.33
C SER A 77 0.63 5.84 0.90
N SER A 78 0.74 4.61 1.39
CA SER A 78 0.07 4.17 2.63
C SER A 78 0.60 4.94 3.84
N VAL A 79 1.92 5.08 3.96
CA VAL A 79 2.56 5.86 5.03
C VAL A 79 2.12 7.32 4.96
N LEU A 80 2.16 7.94 3.77
CA LEU A 80 1.78 9.33 3.57
C LEU A 80 0.29 9.57 3.88
N ARG A 81 -0.60 8.69 3.44
CA ARG A 81 -2.03 8.78 3.74
C ARG A 81 -2.29 8.59 5.25
N GLY A 82 -1.65 7.61 5.87
CA GLY A 82 -1.79 7.33 7.29
C GLY A 82 -1.29 8.48 8.16
N SER A 83 -0.13 9.06 7.82
CA SER A 83 0.45 10.18 8.58
C SER A 83 -0.37 11.46 8.46
N ILE A 84 -0.87 11.80 7.25
CA ILE A 84 -1.76 12.94 7.05
C ILE A 84 -3.07 12.76 7.81
N ALA A 85 -3.63 11.55 7.82
CA ALA A 85 -4.85 11.26 8.56
C ALA A 85 -4.63 11.45 10.08
N LEU A 86 -3.55 10.88 10.64
CA LEU A 86 -3.21 11.07 12.06
C LEU A 86 -3.01 12.56 12.41
N LEU A 87 -2.27 13.29 11.57
CA LEU A 87 -2.03 14.72 11.79
C LEU A 87 -3.33 15.53 11.78
N ALA A 88 -4.28 15.18 10.92
CA ALA A 88 -5.60 15.83 10.91
C ALA A 88 -6.45 15.46 12.12
N PHE A 89 -6.35 14.23 12.63
CA PHE A 89 -6.99 13.84 13.89
C PHE A 89 -6.44 14.62 15.07
N ASP A 90 -5.12 14.83 15.13
CA ASP A 90 -4.48 15.55 16.23
C ASP A 90 -4.75 17.06 16.18
N ASN A 91 -4.88 17.63 14.99
CA ASN A 91 -5.20 19.05 14.80
C ASN A 91 -6.70 19.36 14.64
N THR A 92 -7.58 18.36 14.80
CA THR A 92 -9.04 18.49 14.63
C THR A 92 -9.46 19.12 13.29
N ILE A 93 -8.72 18.84 12.21
CA ILE A 93 -9.02 19.37 10.88
C ILE A 93 -10.17 18.55 10.28
N LEU A 94 -11.35 19.16 10.18
CA LEU A 94 -12.57 18.51 9.67
C LEU A 94 -12.77 18.67 8.15
N GLY A 95 -11.94 19.48 7.49
CA GLY A 95 -12.08 19.80 6.07
C GLY A 95 -10.76 19.68 5.32
N PHE A 96 -10.73 18.77 4.35
CA PHE A 96 -9.66 18.70 3.36
C PHE A 96 -10.14 19.26 2.04
N ASN A 97 -9.27 20.02 1.35
CA ASN A 97 -9.54 20.43 -0.02
C ASN A 97 -9.56 19.19 -0.93
N PHE A 98 -10.50 19.14 -1.87
CA PHE A 98 -10.64 18.06 -2.85
C PHE A 98 -9.31 17.72 -3.53
N ILE A 99 -8.55 18.75 -3.92
CA ILE A 99 -7.26 18.60 -4.59
C ILE A 99 -6.25 17.83 -3.71
N MET A 100 -6.21 18.13 -2.41
CA MET A 100 -5.32 17.45 -1.47
C MET A 100 -5.72 15.99 -1.30
N CYS A 101 -7.01 15.72 -1.17
CA CYS A 101 -7.52 14.36 -1.02
C CYS A 101 -7.21 13.51 -2.27
N GLN A 102 -7.35 14.11 -3.45
CA GLN A 102 -6.97 13.49 -4.73
C GLN A 102 -5.47 13.22 -4.79
N PHE A 103 -4.62 14.18 -4.41
CA PHE A 103 -3.16 14.03 -4.45
C PHE A 103 -2.66 12.92 -3.52
N VAL A 104 -3.27 12.78 -2.33
CA VAL A 104 -2.93 11.73 -1.37
C VAL A 104 -3.42 10.36 -1.82
N SER A 105 -4.60 10.29 -2.44
CA SER A 105 -5.26 9.01 -2.78
C SER A 105 -4.86 8.45 -4.15
N THR A 106 -4.57 9.32 -5.12
CA THR A 106 -4.20 8.93 -6.49
C THR A 106 -2.98 8.01 -6.57
N PRO A 107 -1.83 8.30 -5.91
CA PRO A 107 -0.65 7.45 -6.05
C PRO A 107 -0.91 6.03 -5.54
N PHE A 108 -1.64 5.89 -4.43
CA PHE A 108 -2.05 4.56 -3.94
C PHE A 108 -2.92 3.82 -4.96
N GLY A 109 -3.95 4.48 -5.51
CA GLY A 109 -4.86 3.87 -6.49
C GLY A 109 -4.16 3.46 -7.78
N VAL A 110 -3.30 4.32 -8.32
CA VAL A 110 -2.54 4.06 -9.55
C VAL A 110 -1.56 2.91 -9.33
N SER A 111 -0.76 2.95 -8.26
CA SER A 111 0.22 1.89 -7.98
C SER A 111 -0.45 0.55 -7.73
N TYR A 112 -1.60 0.51 -7.05
CA TYR A 112 -2.37 -0.71 -6.87
C TYR A 112 -2.83 -1.32 -8.20
N ARG A 113 -3.34 -0.51 -9.14
CA ARG A 113 -3.75 -0.98 -10.47
C ARG A 113 -2.58 -1.47 -11.31
N ILE A 114 -1.43 -0.79 -11.22
CA ILE A 114 -0.19 -1.22 -11.88
C ILE A 114 0.29 -2.56 -11.31
N GLY A 115 0.27 -2.74 -9.98
CA GLY A 115 0.63 -4.02 -9.36
C GLY A 115 -0.25 -5.17 -9.84
N GLN A 116 -1.58 -4.94 -9.91
CA GLN A 116 -2.52 -5.94 -10.43
C GLN A 116 -2.27 -6.31 -11.90
N SER A 117 -1.98 -5.33 -12.75
CA SER A 117 -1.72 -5.59 -14.17
C SER A 117 -0.40 -6.34 -14.39
N ILE A 118 0.64 -6.04 -13.60
CA ILE A 118 1.91 -6.78 -13.63
C ILE A 118 1.74 -8.21 -13.14
N ALA A 119 0.99 -8.43 -12.06
CA ALA A 119 0.68 -9.77 -11.57
C ALA A 119 -0.06 -10.59 -12.63
N LEU A 120 -1.01 -9.98 -13.34
CA LEU A 120 -1.68 -10.61 -14.47
C LEU A 120 -0.71 -10.95 -15.61
N MET A 121 0.19 -10.03 -15.97
CA MET A 121 1.21 -10.29 -17.00
C MET A 121 2.13 -11.45 -16.63
N MET A 122 2.53 -11.57 -15.36
CA MET A 122 3.31 -12.73 -14.90
C MET A 122 2.52 -14.04 -14.97
N ALA A 123 1.23 -14.03 -14.62
CA ALA A 123 0.38 -15.21 -14.74
C ALA A 123 0.23 -15.65 -16.21
N VAL A 124 0.07 -14.69 -17.13
CA VAL A 124 0.00 -14.96 -18.58
C VAL A 124 1.32 -15.52 -19.11
N ASP A 125 2.45 -14.98 -18.68
CA ASP A 125 3.78 -15.50 -19.06
C ASP A 125 3.94 -16.98 -18.67
N ARG A 126 3.53 -17.34 -17.45
CA ARG A 126 3.54 -18.73 -16.98
C ARG A 126 2.53 -19.62 -17.71
N LEU A 127 1.35 -19.10 -18.03
CA LEU A 127 0.35 -19.84 -18.81
C LEU A 127 0.85 -20.12 -20.24
N LEU A 128 1.51 -19.16 -20.88
CA LEU A 128 2.10 -19.32 -22.21
C LEU A 128 3.22 -20.38 -22.22
N ALA A 129 4.02 -20.42 -21.16
CA ALA A 129 5.06 -21.44 -21.00
C ALA A 129 4.46 -22.87 -20.94
N ILE A 130 3.31 -23.04 -20.29
CA ILE A 130 2.61 -24.33 -20.20
C ILE A 130 1.90 -24.66 -21.53
N TRP A 131 1.22 -23.68 -22.13
CA TRP A 131 0.39 -23.94 -23.30
C TRP A 131 1.19 -24.16 -24.58
N ARG A 132 2.35 -23.51 -24.73
CA ARG A 132 3.22 -23.63 -25.92
C ARG A 132 4.71 -23.69 -25.54
N PRO A 133 5.18 -24.83 -24.99
CA PRO A 133 6.54 -24.96 -24.48
C PRO A 133 7.62 -24.81 -25.56
N THR A 134 7.37 -25.30 -26.79
CA THR A 134 8.31 -25.20 -27.92
C THR A 134 8.53 -23.75 -28.38
N TYR A 135 7.47 -22.94 -28.42
CA TYR A 135 7.55 -21.52 -28.76
C TYR A 135 8.25 -20.73 -27.64
N TYR A 136 7.96 -21.07 -26.38
CA TYR A 136 8.53 -20.42 -25.22
C TYR A 136 10.03 -20.70 -25.06
N ALA A 137 10.47 -21.96 -25.25
CA ALA A 137 11.88 -22.35 -25.21
C ALA A 137 12.72 -21.64 -26.29
N LYS A 138 12.18 -21.48 -27.50
CA LYS A 138 12.85 -20.75 -28.59
C LYS A 138 13.02 -19.26 -28.28
N LYS A 139 12.12 -18.67 -27.50
CA LYS A 139 12.19 -17.25 -27.08
C LYS A 139 13.18 -17.01 -25.94
N GLN A 140 13.41 -17.99 -25.06
CA GLN A 140 14.35 -17.89 -23.94
C GLN A 140 15.79 -18.35 -24.27
N GLY A 141 15.97 -19.19 -25.29
CA GLY A 141 17.27 -19.77 -25.65
C GLY A 141 18.14 -18.94 -26.61
N ASN A 142 17.86 -17.64 -26.76
CA ASN A 142 18.60 -16.74 -27.66
C ASN A 142 19.40 -15.71 -26.88
#